data_AF-A0A6A5KG51-F1
#
_entry.id   AF-A0A6A5KG51-F1
#
_cell.length_a   1.000
_cell.length_b   1.000
_cell.length_c   1.000
_cell.angle_alpha   90.00
_cell.angle_beta   90.00
_cell.angle_gamma   90.00
#
_symmetry.space_group_name_H-M   'P 1'
#
loop_
_entity.id
_entity.type
_entity.pdbx_description
1 polymer ?
#
loop_
_entity_poly.entity_id
_entity_poly.type
_entity_poly.pdbx_seq_one_letter_code
_entity_poly.pdbx_strand_id
1 'polypeptide(L)'
;MQPTLLLTTLLAALAAAAPTDLSTRQTRTLRVQLSRDATETAVQRNIPANGSRVSIRANFAGLGRPVQANRALIVGAGTGRCDIFSDAGATRRVARIVAGGRDVNFGNTNLDSGVIVCR
;
A
#
# COMPACT_ATOMS: atom_id res chain seq x y z
N MET A 1 -11.03 -72.80 -21.14
CA MET A 1 -10.29 -71.57 -21.50
C MET A 1 -10.59 -70.51 -20.43
N GLN A 2 -9.69 -70.39 -19.46
CA GLN A 2 -9.46 -69.17 -18.66
C GLN A 2 -8.33 -68.38 -19.37
N PRO A 3 -7.97 -67.15 -18.97
CA PRO A 3 -8.65 -66.15 -18.13
C PRO A 3 -8.60 -64.73 -18.76
N THR A 4 -9.38 -63.75 -18.29
CA THR A 4 -8.84 -62.37 -18.15
C THR A 4 -9.70 -61.53 -17.21
N LEU A 5 -9.24 -61.43 -15.95
CA LEU A 5 -9.51 -60.31 -15.06
C LEU A 5 -8.63 -59.14 -15.53
N LEU A 6 -9.24 -57.99 -15.82
CA LEU A 6 -8.53 -56.71 -15.95
C LEU A 6 -9.02 -55.77 -14.85
N LEU A 7 -8.37 -55.94 -13.70
CA LEU A 7 -8.33 -54.99 -12.60
C LEU A 7 -7.03 -54.20 -12.78
N THR A 8 -7.08 -52.90 -13.02
CA THR A 8 -5.98 -51.92 -12.82
C THR A 8 -6.52 -50.53 -13.16
N THR A 9 -6.92 -49.76 -12.15
CA THR A 9 -6.22 -48.55 -11.66
C THR A 9 -5.95 -47.50 -12.74
N LEU A 10 -6.47 -46.27 -12.59
CA LEU A 10 -5.63 -45.06 -12.50
C LEU A 10 -6.48 -43.78 -12.40
N LEU A 11 -6.10 -42.96 -11.42
CA LEU A 11 -6.21 -41.51 -11.31
C LEU A 11 -7.52 -40.89 -10.82
N ALA A 12 -7.54 -40.70 -9.51
CA ALA A 12 -8.14 -39.55 -8.87
C ALA A 12 -7.64 -38.26 -9.53
N ALA A 13 -8.49 -37.59 -10.31
CA ALA A 13 -8.33 -36.19 -10.61
C ALA A 13 -8.97 -35.40 -9.48
N LEU A 14 -8.28 -35.28 -8.34
CA LEU A 14 -8.44 -34.07 -7.53
C LEU A 14 -7.88 -32.96 -8.42
N ALA A 15 -8.77 -32.31 -9.16
CA ALA A 15 -8.51 -30.96 -9.61
C ALA A 15 -8.20 -30.18 -8.34
N ALA A 16 -6.91 -29.94 -8.13
CA ALA A 16 -6.44 -28.89 -7.26
C ALA A 16 -7.04 -27.60 -7.83
N ALA A 17 -8.27 -27.30 -7.46
CA ALA A 17 -8.65 -25.95 -7.14
C ALA A 17 -7.72 -25.56 -6.00
N ALA A 18 -6.47 -25.21 -6.36
CA ALA A 18 -5.66 -24.37 -5.52
C ALA A 18 -6.62 -23.24 -5.14
N PRO A 19 -6.89 -23.01 -3.85
CA PRO A 19 -7.65 -21.85 -3.47
C PRO A 19 -6.90 -20.70 -4.14
N THR A 20 -7.53 -20.06 -5.14
CA THR A 20 -7.07 -18.76 -5.58
C THR A 20 -7.21 -17.93 -4.35
N ASP A 21 -6.10 -17.79 -3.63
CA ASP A 21 -5.99 -17.11 -2.37
C ASP A 21 -6.56 -15.72 -2.64
N LEU A 22 -7.83 -15.50 -2.27
CA LEU A 22 -8.52 -14.23 -2.53
C LEU A 22 -7.78 -13.08 -1.86
N SER A 23 -6.86 -13.36 -0.93
CA SER A 23 -5.90 -12.40 -0.37
C SER A 23 -4.98 -11.79 -1.42
N THR A 24 -4.74 -12.43 -2.57
CA THR A 24 -3.87 -11.90 -3.64
C THR A 24 -4.59 -10.91 -4.58
N ARG A 25 -5.92 -10.82 -4.54
CA ARG A 25 -6.72 -9.81 -5.26
C ARG A 25 -7.33 -8.73 -4.39
N GLN A 26 -7.19 -8.81 -3.06
CA GLN A 26 -7.49 -7.69 -2.20
C GLN A 26 -6.33 -6.70 -2.26
N THR A 27 -6.38 -5.76 -3.21
CA THR A 27 -5.67 -4.48 -3.12
C THR A 27 -6.14 -3.76 -1.85
N ARG A 28 -5.63 -4.15 -0.69
CA ARG A 28 -5.83 -3.40 0.55
C ARG A 28 -5.31 -1.99 0.28
N THR A 29 -6.16 -0.99 0.47
CA THR A 29 -5.77 0.41 0.36
C THR A 29 -5.67 0.98 1.76
N LEU A 30 -4.61 1.74 2.03
CA LEU A 30 -4.47 2.52 3.25
C LEU A 30 -4.88 3.96 2.94
N ARG A 31 -5.79 4.51 3.75
CA ARG A 31 -6.15 5.93 3.66
C ARG A 31 -5.07 6.75 4.34
N VAL A 32 -4.21 7.39 3.57
CA VAL A 32 -3.09 8.20 4.06
C VAL A 32 -3.50 9.67 4.04
N GLN A 33 -3.24 10.37 5.14
CA GLN A 33 -3.33 11.82 5.24
C GLN A 33 -1.93 12.43 5.20
N LEU A 34 -1.76 13.48 4.41
CA LEU A 34 -0.66 14.42 4.53
C LEU A 34 -1.22 15.77 4.99
N SER A 35 -0.52 16.43 5.90
CA SER A 35 -0.90 17.72 6.46
C SER A 35 0.22 18.75 6.34
N ARG A 36 -0.18 19.99 6.12
CA ARG A 36 0.64 21.19 6.16
C ARG A 36 0.06 22.13 7.21
N ASP A 37 0.61 22.10 8.41
CA ASP A 37 0.05 22.83 9.55
C ASP A 37 0.13 24.35 9.37
N ALA A 38 1.17 24.85 8.69
CA ALA A 38 1.34 26.29 8.42
C ALA A 38 0.19 26.92 7.62
N THR A 39 -0.59 26.10 6.90
CA THR A 39 -1.76 26.54 6.14
C THR A 39 -3.02 25.79 6.57
N GLU A 40 -2.98 25.10 7.71
CA GLU A 40 -4.06 24.27 8.26
C GLU A 40 -4.70 23.33 7.22
N THR A 41 -3.90 22.86 6.26
CA THR A 41 -4.39 22.07 5.12
C THR A 41 -4.08 20.60 5.35
N ALA A 42 -5.06 19.73 5.11
CA ALA A 42 -4.88 18.28 5.13
C ALA A 42 -5.52 17.63 3.91
N VAL A 43 -4.83 16.67 3.30
CA VAL A 43 -5.32 15.94 2.14
C VAL A 43 -5.21 14.44 2.41
N GLN A 44 -6.31 13.73 2.24
CA GLN A 44 -6.39 12.27 2.39
C GLN A 44 -6.49 11.58 1.04
N ARG A 45 -5.81 10.45 0.87
CA ARG A 45 -5.89 9.60 -0.33
C ARG A 45 -5.81 8.13 0.02
N ASN A 46 -6.49 7.31 -0.77
CA ASN A 46 -6.38 5.85 -0.68
C ASN A 46 -5.17 5.41 -1.49
N ILE A 47 -4.18 4.82 -0.81
CA ILE A 47 -2.93 4.37 -1.40
C ILE A 47 -2.92 2.83 -1.39
N PRO A 48 -2.69 2.16 -2.53
CA PRO A 48 -2.59 0.70 -2.56
C PRO A 48 -1.44 0.20 -1.68
N ALA A 49 -1.73 -0.75 -0.81
CA ALA A 49 -0.78 -1.39 0.10
C ALA A 49 -0.13 -2.63 -0.53
N ASN A 50 0.30 -2.50 -1.79
CA ASN A 50 0.93 -3.57 -2.57
C ASN A 50 2.43 -3.32 -2.82
N GLY A 51 3.03 -2.34 -2.13
CA GLY A 51 4.42 -1.95 -2.31
C GLY A 51 4.71 -1.11 -3.56
N SER A 52 3.69 -0.72 -4.33
CA SER A 52 3.87 0.20 -5.46
C SER A 52 4.29 1.60 -4.99
N ARG A 53 5.03 2.31 -5.83
CA ARG A 53 5.40 3.71 -5.60
C ARG A 53 4.29 4.60 -6.11
N VAL A 54 3.71 5.41 -5.23
CA VAL A 54 2.63 6.33 -5.57
C VAL A 54 3.14 7.77 -5.50
N SER A 55 3.03 8.50 -6.61
CA SER A 55 3.48 9.90 -6.69
C SER A 55 2.70 10.79 -5.73
N ILE A 56 3.43 11.54 -4.89
CA ILE A 56 2.82 12.48 -3.94
C ILE A 56 2.24 13.69 -4.68
N ARG A 57 2.96 14.26 -5.66
CA ARG A 57 2.46 15.39 -6.46
C ARG A 57 1.12 15.08 -7.13
N ALA A 58 0.99 13.91 -7.75
CA ALA A 58 -0.24 13.54 -8.45
C ALA A 58 -1.43 13.32 -7.50
N ASN A 59 -1.17 12.74 -6.32
CA ASN A 59 -2.24 12.33 -5.41
C ASN A 59 -2.59 13.40 -4.38
N PHE A 60 -1.63 14.19 -3.91
CA PHE A 60 -1.79 15.15 -2.81
C PHE A 60 -1.64 16.61 -3.26
N ALA A 61 -1.91 16.91 -4.53
CA ALA A 61 -1.85 18.28 -5.09
C ALA A 61 -2.68 19.33 -4.33
N GLY A 62 -3.68 18.91 -3.55
CA GLY A 62 -4.49 19.80 -2.70
C GLY A 62 -3.71 20.49 -1.57
N LEU A 63 -2.46 20.09 -1.29
CA LEU A 63 -1.57 20.77 -0.34
C LEU A 63 -0.84 21.98 -0.94
N GLY A 64 -1.00 22.21 -2.25
CA GLY A 64 -0.36 23.29 -2.99
C GLY A 64 0.68 22.83 -4.01
N ARG A 65 1.28 23.80 -4.70
CA ARG A 65 2.37 23.61 -5.68
C ARG A 65 3.50 24.57 -5.34
N PRO A 66 4.64 24.10 -4.80
CA PRO A 66 5.03 22.69 -4.59
C PRO A 66 4.22 22.01 -3.48
N VAL A 67 4.14 20.68 -3.52
CA VAL A 67 3.55 19.90 -2.41
C VAL A 67 4.48 19.96 -1.19
N GLN A 68 4.07 20.72 -0.17
CA GLN A 68 4.73 20.75 1.13
C GLN A 68 3.86 20.07 2.18
N ALA A 69 4.49 19.29 3.06
CA ALA A 69 3.83 18.68 4.21
C ALA A 69 4.82 18.61 5.37
N ASN A 70 4.30 18.52 6.59
CA ASN A 70 5.10 18.33 7.79
C ASN A 70 4.58 17.22 8.71
N ARG A 71 3.37 16.71 8.44
CA ARG A 71 2.77 15.62 9.19
C ARG A 71 2.08 14.61 8.29
N ALA A 72 2.05 13.36 8.72
CA ALA A 72 1.34 12.29 8.05
C ALA A 72 0.72 11.30 9.03
N LEU A 73 -0.39 10.68 8.64
CA LEU A 73 -0.98 9.56 9.37
C LEU A 73 -1.73 8.60 8.43
N ILE A 74 -1.92 7.36 8.88
CA ILE A 74 -2.89 6.45 8.26
C ILE A 74 -4.22 6.60 9.00
N VAL A 75 -5.25 7.04 8.30
CA VAL A 75 -6.57 7.35 8.85
C VAL A 75 -7.44 6.11 8.85
N GLY A 76 -7.62 5.51 10.02
CA GLY A 76 -8.55 4.39 10.24
C GLY A 76 -7.91 3.26 11.05
N ALA A 77 -8.75 2.33 11.48
CA ALA A 77 -8.31 1.08 12.11
C ALA A 77 -7.88 0.09 11.01
N GLY A 78 -6.80 -0.65 11.26
CA GLY A 78 -6.31 -1.66 10.33
C GLY A 78 -4.85 -2.02 10.60
N THR A 79 -4.31 -2.90 9.76
CA THR A 79 -2.90 -3.23 9.72
C THR A 79 -2.28 -2.70 8.45
N GLY A 80 -1.03 -2.25 8.54
CA GLY A 80 -0.29 -1.73 7.40
C GLY A 80 0.64 -0.60 7.79
N ARG A 81 1.55 -0.27 6.89
CA ARG A 81 2.53 0.81 7.05
C ARG A 81 2.77 1.48 5.71
N CYS A 82 3.10 2.77 5.77
CA CYS A 82 3.56 3.49 4.60
C CYS A 82 4.89 4.17 4.90
N ASP A 83 5.82 4.04 3.98
CA ASP A 83 7.07 4.80 3.95
C ASP A 83 6.89 5.97 2.96
N ILE A 84 7.25 7.18 3.41
CA ILE A 84 7.17 8.42 2.63
C ILE A 84 8.59 8.82 2.25
N PHE A 85 8.81 9.16 0.99
CA PHE A 85 10.10 9.54 0.45
C PHE A 85 10.01 10.91 -0.24
N SER A 86 11.06 11.72 -0.15
CA SER A 86 11.13 13.04 -0.81
C SER A 86 11.56 12.96 -2.28
N ASP A 87 11.98 11.78 -2.75
CA ASP A 87 12.44 11.53 -4.11
C ASP A 87 11.67 10.38 -4.79
N ALA A 88 11.61 10.41 -6.12
CA ALA A 88 10.88 9.42 -6.91
C ALA A 88 11.50 8.02 -6.86
N GLY A 89 12.80 7.93 -6.56
CA GLY A 89 13.54 6.68 -6.44
C GLY A 89 13.23 5.91 -5.15
N ALA A 90 12.54 6.53 -4.19
CA ALA A 90 12.33 6.02 -2.84
C ALA A 90 13.66 5.75 -2.11
N THR A 91 14.62 6.68 -2.21
CA THR A 91 15.95 6.55 -1.60
C THR A 91 16.10 7.37 -0.32
N ARG A 92 15.39 8.49 -0.20
CA ARG A 92 15.42 9.42 0.93
C ARG A 92 14.10 9.36 1.69
N ARG A 93 14.02 8.43 2.65
CA ARG A 93 12.83 8.29 3.51
C ARG A 93 12.73 9.46 4.48
N VAL A 94 11.59 10.14 4.47
CA VAL A 94 11.29 11.27 5.37
C VAL A 94 10.47 10.85 6.58
N ALA A 95 9.60 9.85 6.41
CA ALA A 95 8.73 9.37 7.47
C ALA A 95 8.30 7.93 7.24
N ARG A 96 7.93 7.26 8.34
CA ARG A 96 7.22 5.99 8.35
C ARG A 96 5.99 6.13 9.23
N ILE A 97 4.82 5.80 8.69
CA ILE A 97 3.54 5.81 9.40
C ILE A 97 2.98 4.38 9.46
N VAL A 98 2.29 4.06 10.55
CA VAL A 98 1.71 2.72 10.81
C VAL A 98 0.22 2.88 11.11
N ALA A 99 -0.60 1.98 10.58
CA ALA A 99 -2.04 1.96 10.84
C ALA A 99 -2.33 1.76 12.33
N GLY A 100 -3.30 2.51 12.86
CA GLY A 100 -3.57 2.57 14.30
C GLY A 100 -2.53 3.34 15.13
N GLY A 101 -1.46 3.86 14.51
CA GLY A 101 -0.47 4.70 15.16
C GLY A 101 -0.90 6.16 15.29
N ARG A 102 -0.11 6.94 16.02
CA ARG A 102 -0.21 8.40 16.05
C ARG A 102 0.30 8.99 14.73
N ASP A 103 -0.06 10.25 14.48
CA ASP A 103 0.55 11.01 13.39
C ASP A 103 2.05 11.20 13.61
N VAL A 104 2.78 11.28 12.51
CA VAL A 104 4.23 11.47 12.50
C VAL A 104 4.55 12.84 11.95
N ASN A 105 5.22 13.65 12.75
CA ASN A 105 5.78 14.93 12.35
C ASN A 105 7.21 14.70 11.82
N PHE A 106 7.51 15.21 10.62
CA PHE A 106 8.80 15.09 9.95
C PHE A 106 9.38 16.45 9.53
N GLY A 107 8.85 17.56 10.06
CA GLY A 107 9.26 18.92 9.70
C GLY A 107 8.81 19.31 8.28
N ASN A 108 8.81 20.62 7.99
CA ASN A 108 8.33 21.11 6.70
C ASN A 108 9.23 20.59 5.56
N THR A 109 8.66 19.72 4.72
CA THR A 109 9.39 18.99 3.69
C THR A 109 8.71 19.17 2.34
N ASN A 110 9.52 19.43 1.31
CA ASN A 110 9.06 19.42 -0.07
C ASN A 110 8.95 17.97 -0.57
N LEU A 111 7.72 17.55 -0.91
CA LEU A 111 7.38 16.21 -1.39
C LEU A 111 6.91 16.22 -2.85
N ASP A 112 7.17 17.31 -3.57
CA ASP A 112 6.70 17.50 -4.95
C ASP A 112 7.32 16.48 -5.93
N SER A 113 8.51 15.95 -5.63
CA SER A 113 9.12 14.82 -6.37
C SER A 113 9.03 13.50 -5.61
N GLY A 114 8.31 13.46 -4.49
CA GLY A 114 8.27 12.35 -3.54
C GLY A 114 7.28 11.26 -3.92
N VAL A 115 7.44 10.11 -3.27
CA VAL A 115 6.55 8.95 -3.41
C VAL A 115 6.17 8.37 -2.05
N ILE A 116 5.00 7.73 -1.98
CA ILE A 116 4.56 6.93 -0.85
C ILE A 116 4.53 5.46 -1.28
N VAL A 117 5.04 4.59 -0.43
CA VAL A 117 5.01 3.14 -0.61
C VAL A 117 4.32 2.51 0.60
N CYS A 118 3.19 1.84 0.37
CA CYS A 118 2.40 1.22 1.43
C CYS A 118 2.43 -0.32 1.35
N ARG A 119 2.35 -0.99 2.51
CA ARG A 119 2.30 -2.45 2.66
C ARG A 119 1.44 -2.85 3.86
#